data_AF-A0ABD6AN55-F1
#
_entry.id   AF-A0ABD6AN55-F1
#
_cell.length_a   1.000
_cell.length_b   1.000
_cell.length_c   1.000
_cell.angle_alpha   90.00
_cell.angle_beta   90.00
_cell.angle_gamma   90.00
#
_symmetry.space_group_name_H-M   'P 1'
#
loop_
_entity.id
_entity.type
_entity.pdbx_description
1 polymer ?
#
loop_
_entity_poly.entity_id
_entity_poly.type
_entity_poly.pdbx_seq_one_letter_code
_entity_poly.pdbx_strand_id
1 'polypeptide(L)'
;MSTDTSTSKTSSSTERKSNNDCACVQYGFSDEKGPHREPKLRTIFDPIPEGAKTASPIYKLPSEQYERQDEFETGYEIKGGSSIAKEIQDECEEDDRVLCPVHIESDAYHDVGPKTLISWFQEFVDDYLEVPFNTCTLYFSGNRSIHVHVPRFVSGEDDREGLKELAESFCEEAGADLDLGLYSRKRLFRLPGVEHAKSGMPKVEIESTWNHNRIFREANGSNPTTYSSYADVLWDVYVQEPLTFETPIPSRNRPRSLFQVLNPKKTLLEFAHDESGSEIETPLIEQVAYPENPADVPEWSMYNTQEFSPYALASGNPRSVAAVRVKGGPFARRDKRGGATMVPAYFYGAIGCNGGFTKQDVHAPLQLSKKDYRKWDYEVGEKIVIIGGKSGSSRIFSVSSWEATVVGHALMSDEGGRDTALNYLSKQGYNVGASGSTGSNSNGTTTSTSGEFSRETGTIWPARENWNTDVEGLQWKAEQDGIGTLSHKERVRVACRHLQNGWQATWEWFEEQFGPTFKPEITWQFLKGIVEDFEEYNHVDVPPKPA
;
A
#
# COMPACT_ATOMS: atom_id res chain seq x y z
N MET A 1 63.48 -19.17 13.48
CA MET A 1 62.53 -19.20 14.61
C MET A 1 61.86 -17.84 14.68
N SER A 2 60.67 -17.74 14.11
CA SER A 2 59.74 -16.64 14.34
C SER A 2 58.35 -17.27 14.39
N THR A 3 57.66 -16.99 15.49
CA THR A 3 56.27 -17.30 15.76
C THR A 3 55.38 -16.42 14.88
N ASP A 4 54.51 -17.04 14.09
CA ASP A 4 53.38 -16.35 13.46
C ASP A 4 52.07 -17.05 13.78
N THR A 5 51.13 -16.21 14.21
CA THR A 5 49.78 -16.47 14.67
C THR A 5 48.86 -16.70 13.47
N SER A 6 48.09 -17.78 13.45
CA SER A 6 46.93 -17.90 12.57
C SER A 6 45.75 -18.48 13.32
N THR A 7 44.75 -17.63 13.52
CA THR A 7 43.49 -17.87 14.20
C THR A 7 42.50 -18.49 13.21
N SER A 8 42.19 -19.78 13.33
CA SER A 8 41.07 -20.36 12.57
C SER A 8 39.76 -20.02 13.27
N LYS A 9 38.97 -19.12 12.69
CA LYS A 9 37.58 -18.89 13.08
C LYS A 9 36.74 -20.10 12.70
N THR A 10 36.33 -20.86 13.71
CA THR A 10 35.32 -21.92 13.59
C THR A 10 33.98 -21.27 13.25
N SER A 11 33.47 -21.56 12.05
CA SER A 11 32.12 -21.25 11.62
C SER A 11 31.12 -22.05 12.46
N SER A 12 30.47 -21.41 13.42
CA SER A 12 29.29 -21.96 14.08
C SER A 12 28.10 -21.79 13.13
N SER A 13 27.77 -22.85 12.40
CA SER A 13 26.47 -23.03 11.77
C SER A 13 25.41 -23.10 12.87
N THR A 14 24.71 -21.98 13.13
CA THR A 14 23.52 -21.98 13.97
C THR A 14 22.41 -22.69 13.20
N GLU A 15 22.26 -23.99 13.45
CA GLU A 15 21.06 -24.74 13.11
C GLU A 15 19.84 -24.00 13.67
N ARG A 16 18.90 -23.64 12.80
CA ARG A 16 17.57 -23.12 13.18
C ARG A 16 16.86 -24.21 14.00
N LYS A 17 16.95 -24.12 15.33
CA LYS A 17 16.05 -24.86 16.24
C LYS A 17 14.61 -24.42 15.94
N SER A 18 13.70 -25.38 15.89
CA SER A 18 12.27 -25.13 15.67
C SER A 18 11.73 -24.13 16.71
N ASN A 19 11.29 -22.95 16.27
CA ASN A 19 10.74 -21.89 17.11
C ASN A 19 9.53 -22.39 17.91
N ASN A 20 9.60 -22.24 19.23
CA ASN A 20 8.55 -22.58 20.18
C ASN A 20 8.11 -21.28 20.88
N ASP A 21 7.61 -20.33 20.08
CA ASP A 21 7.23 -19.00 20.57
C ASP A 21 5.86 -19.05 21.28
N CYS A 22 5.75 -18.38 22.41
CA CYS A 22 4.55 -18.20 23.20
C CYS A 22 3.83 -16.91 22.81
N ALA A 23 2.55 -17.00 22.45
CA ALA A 23 1.69 -15.84 22.23
C ALA A 23 1.24 -15.27 23.57
N CYS A 24 1.65 -14.03 23.86
CA CYS A 24 1.41 -13.40 25.16
C CYS A 24 0.74 -12.03 25.04
N VAL A 25 0.00 -11.63 26.08
CA VAL A 25 -0.67 -10.33 26.19
C VAL A 25 -0.46 -9.74 27.59
N GLN A 26 -0.62 -8.43 27.68
CA GLN A 26 -0.70 -7.69 28.93
C GLN A 26 -2.14 -7.30 29.19
N TYR A 27 -2.63 -7.57 30.41
CA TYR A 27 -3.95 -7.12 30.83
C TYR A 27 -3.88 -5.75 31.51
N GLY A 28 -4.91 -4.93 31.29
CA GLY A 28 -5.11 -3.65 31.96
C GLY A 28 -6.26 -3.70 32.96
N PHE A 29 -6.14 -2.92 34.02
CA PHE A 29 -7.11 -2.85 35.11
C PHE A 29 -7.59 -1.40 35.30
N SER A 30 -8.76 -1.24 35.93
CA SER A 30 -9.17 0.09 36.43
C SER A 30 -8.29 0.50 37.61
N ASP A 31 -8.06 1.80 37.78
CA ASP A 31 -7.18 2.37 38.81
C ASP A 31 -7.53 1.93 40.25
N GLU A 32 -8.76 1.48 40.50
CA GLU A 32 -9.26 0.98 41.79
C GLU A 32 -8.96 -0.51 42.08
N LYS A 33 -8.49 -1.29 41.08
CA LYS A 33 -8.42 -2.77 41.17
C LYS A 33 -7.03 -3.37 40.93
N GLY A 34 -5.99 -2.55 40.76
CA GLY A 34 -4.63 -3.04 40.54
C GLY A 34 -3.72 -2.02 39.86
N PRO A 35 -2.49 -2.42 39.46
CA PRO A 35 -1.68 -1.59 38.59
C PRO A 35 -2.42 -1.37 37.28
N HIS A 36 -2.32 -0.15 36.71
CA HIS A 36 -3.02 0.22 35.47
C HIS A 36 -2.74 -0.77 34.32
N ARG A 37 -1.56 -1.41 34.33
CA ARG A 37 -1.17 -2.52 33.47
C ARG A 37 -0.47 -3.61 34.27
N GLU A 38 -0.73 -4.87 33.97
CA GLU A 38 -0.08 -6.01 34.63
C GLU A 38 1.45 -5.94 34.43
N PRO A 39 2.26 -6.12 35.49
CA PRO A 39 3.71 -6.03 35.37
C PRO A 39 4.36 -7.18 34.60
N LYS A 40 3.63 -8.29 34.40
CA LYS A 40 4.06 -9.47 33.64
C LYS A 40 3.08 -9.76 32.50
N LEU A 41 3.59 -10.31 31.41
CA LEU A 41 2.81 -10.83 30.28
C LEU A 41 2.31 -12.23 30.61
N ARG A 42 1.08 -12.52 30.21
CA ARG A 42 0.44 -13.84 30.31
C ARG A 42 0.30 -14.45 28.94
N THR A 43 0.29 -15.78 28.84
CA THR A 43 -0.06 -16.41 27.57
C THR A 43 -1.53 -16.13 27.26
N ILE A 44 -1.88 -16.11 25.97
CA ILE A 44 -3.29 -15.93 25.56
C ILE A 44 -4.20 -17.08 26.04
N PHE A 45 -3.61 -18.22 26.43
CA PHE A 45 -4.34 -19.40 26.92
C PHE A 45 -4.55 -19.37 28.43
N ASP A 46 -3.84 -18.52 29.15
CA ASP A 46 -4.03 -18.35 30.58
C ASP A 46 -5.41 -17.71 30.85
N PRO A 47 -6.01 -18.01 32.01
CA PRO A 47 -7.25 -17.37 32.41
C PRO A 47 -7.13 -15.84 32.40
N ILE A 48 -8.16 -15.16 31.88
CA ILE A 48 -8.25 -13.70 31.99
C ILE A 48 -8.27 -13.35 33.49
N PRO A 49 -7.36 -12.48 33.98
CA PRO A 49 -7.31 -12.12 35.39
C PRO A 49 -8.62 -11.51 35.86
N GLU A 50 -9.01 -11.81 37.11
CA GLU A 50 -10.18 -11.20 37.70
C GLU A 50 -10.05 -9.67 37.71
N GLY A 51 -11.08 -8.99 37.21
CA GLY A 51 -11.10 -7.53 37.14
C GLY A 51 -10.34 -6.91 35.95
N ALA A 52 -9.69 -7.71 35.10
CA ALA A 52 -9.11 -7.22 33.85
C ALA A 52 -10.18 -6.57 32.97
N LYS A 53 -9.84 -5.43 32.38
CA LYS A 53 -10.73 -4.61 31.55
C LYS A 53 -10.32 -4.60 30.09
N THR A 54 -9.02 -4.67 29.85
CA THR A 54 -8.43 -4.54 28.52
C THR A 54 -7.30 -5.55 28.32
N ALA A 55 -6.96 -5.83 27.07
CA ALA A 55 -5.80 -6.63 26.67
C ALA A 55 -4.99 -5.89 25.60
N SER A 56 -3.68 -6.08 25.60
CA SER A 56 -2.75 -5.51 24.62
C SER A 56 -2.79 -6.23 23.26
N PRO A 57 -1.98 -5.78 22.27
CA PRO A 57 -1.59 -6.62 21.15
C PRO A 57 -0.91 -7.92 21.63
N ILE A 58 -0.76 -8.87 20.71
CA ILE A 58 -0.15 -10.16 21.00
C ILE A 58 1.35 -10.08 20.73
N TYR A 59 2.15 -10.43 21.73
CA TYR A 59 3.60 -10.46 21.65
C TYR A 59 4.09 -11.91 21.47
N LYS A 60 4.98 -12.15 20.50
CA LYS A 60 5.58 -13.45 20.22
C LYS A 60 6.89 -13.58 21.00
N LEU A 61 6.85 -14.31 22.11
CA LEU A 61 8.00 -14.47 23.01
C LEU A 61 8.65 -15.85 22.81
N PRO A 62 9.97 -15.95 22.62
CA PRO A 62 10.68 -17.21 22.85
C PRO A 62 10.42 -17.74 24.25
N SER A 63 10.37 -19.07 24.43
CA SER A 63 10.07 -19.68 25.74
C SER A 63 10.99 -19.16 26.85
N GLU A 64 12.28 -18.98 26.55
CA GLU A 64 13.28 -18.45 27.50
C GLU A 64 12.95 -17.01 27.96
N GLN A 65 12.44 -16.16 27.06
CA GLN A 65 12.05 -14.78 27.40
C GLN A 65 10.78 -14.74 28.24
N TYR A 66 9.85 -15.68 28.01
CA TYR A 66 8.65 -15.83 28.84
C TYR A 66 9.00 -16.32 30.25
N GLU A 67 9.84 -17.36 30.36
CA GLU A 67 10.30 -17.94 31.64
C GLU A 67 11.13 -16.94 32.46
N ARG A 68 11.88 -16.03 31.82
CA ARG A 68 12.61 -14.95 32.49
C ARG A 68 11.71 -14.11 33.41
N GLN A 69 10.41 -13.99 33.13
CA GLN A 69 9.48 -13.24 33.97
C GLN A 69 9.28 -13.87 35.36
N ASP A 70 9.55 -15.17 35.52
CA ASP A 70 9.42 -15.89 36.79
C ASP A 70 10.60 -15.64 37.74
N GLU A 71 11.70 -15.09 37.22
CA GLU A 71 12.83 -14.61 38.04
C GLU A 71 12.48 -13.38 38.88
N PHE A 72 11.40 -12.68 38.51
CA PHE A 72 10.91 -11.46 39.15
C PHE A 72 9.71 -11.76 40.03
N GLU A 73 9.70 -11.35 41.31
CA GLU A 73 8.56 -11.63 42.20
C GLU A 73 7.34 -10.80 41.81
N THR A 74 7.52 -9.49 41.65
CA THR A 74 6.47 -8.52 41.32
C THR A 74 6.51 -8.08 39.85
N GLY A 75 7.62 -8.29 39.16
CA GLY A 75 7.82 -7.83 37.78
C GLY A 75 8.27 -6.38 37.68
N TYR A 76 8.58 -5.70 38.78
CA TYR A 76 9.09 -4.32 38.83
C TYR A 76 10.56 -4.20 39.23
N GLU A 77 11.24 -5.32 39.46
CA GLU A 77 12.62 -5.34 39.98
C GLU A 77 13.68 -4.98 38.92
N ILE A 78 13.26 -4.48 37.76
CA ILE A 78 14.12 -4.06 36.67
C ILE A 78 14.73 -2.68 36.95
N LYS A 79 15.99 -2.51 36.52
CA LYS A 79 16.70 -1.24 36.65
C LYS A 79 16.00 -0.15 35.84
N GLY A 80 15.62 0.94 36.51
CA GLY A 80 14.95 2.08 35.88
C GLY A 80 13.47 2.26 36.25
N GLY A 81 12.91 1.37 37.08
CA GLY A 81 11.54 1.49 37.60
C GLY A 81 10.45 1.14 36.58
N SER A 82 10.80 0.52 35.46
CA SER A 82 9.85 -0.09 34.50
C SER A 82 9.48 -1.52 34.91
N SER A 83 8.37 -2.05 34.38
CA SER A 83 8.00 -3.45 34.55
C SER A 83 8.66 -4.37 33.51
N ILE A 84 8.79 -5.66 33.83
CA ILE A 84 9.31 -6.70 32.92
C ILE A 84 8.44 -6.84 31.67
N ALA A 85 7.13 -6.69 31.81
CA ALA A 85 6.25 -6.62 30.66
C ALA A 85 6.64 -5.48 29.72
N LYS A 86 6.93 -4.27 30.24
CA LYS A 86 7.28 -3.14 29.39
C LYS A 86 8.58 -3.39 28.62
N GLU A 87 9.62 -3.88 29.29
CA GLU A 87 10.91 -4.22 28.68
C GLU A 87 10.72 -5.25 27.56
N ILE A 88 10.02 -6.35 27.84
CA ILE A 88 9.76 -7.39 26.84
C ILE A 88 8.93 -6.85 25.67
N GLN A 89 7.94 -6.00 25.93
CA GLN A 89 7.14 -5.37 24.87
C GLN A 89 7.98 -4.43 24.01
N ASP A 90 8.87 -3.62 24.59
CA ASP A 90 9.82 -2.77 23.85
C ASP A 90 10.71 -3.66 22.95
N GLU A 91 11.30 -4.73 23.48
CA GLU A 91 12.10 -5.69 22.71
C GLU A 91 11.30 -6.34 21.56
N CYS A 92 10.04 -6.72 21.81
CA CYS A 92 9.20 -7.31 20.77
C CYS A 92 8.81 -6.31 19.68
N GLU A 93 8.59 -5.04 20.03
CA GLU A 93 8.30 -3.97 19.06
C GLU A 93 9.53 -3.65 18.20
N GLU A 94 10.73 -3.68 18.79
CA GLU A 94 11.99 -3.50 18.05
C GLU A 94 12.32 -4.67 17.12
N ASP A 95 11.89 -5.89 17.47
CA ASP A 95 12.14 -7.12 16.70
C ASP A 95 10.99 -7.51 15.73
N ASP A 96 9.96 -6.66 15.55
CA ASP A 96 8.74 -6.97 14.77
C ASP A 96 8.02 -8.27 15.21
N ARG A 97 8.09 -8.57 16.50
CA ARG A 97 7.46 -9.74 17.15
C ARG A 97 6.09 -9.43 17.73
N VAL A 98 5.38 -8.44 17.18
CA VAL A 98 4.05 -8.00 17.62
C VAL A 98 3.00 -8.31 16.57
N LEU A 99 1.84 -8.78 17.01
CA LEU A 99 0.64 -8.91 16.19
C LEU A 99 -0.47 -8.06 16.79
N CYS A 100 -0.88 -7.03 16.06
CA CYS A 100 -1.96 -6.16 16.46
C CYS A 100 -3.26 -6.62 15.80
N PRO A 101 -4.31 -6.95 16.58
CA PRO A 101 -5.62 -7.22 16.01
C PRO A 101 -6.18 -5.98 15.31
N VAL A 102 -6.78 -6.15 14.13
CA VAL A 102 -7.37 -5.03 13.37
C VAL A 102 -8.73 -4.69 13.97
N HIS A 103 -8.76 -3.60 14.73
CA HIS A 103 -9.99 -3.04 15.30
C HIS A 103 -10.25 -1.65 14.74
N ILE A 104 -11.52 -1.36 14.47
CA ILE A 104 -11.98 -0.05 14.02
C ILE A 104 -13.00 0.46 15.03
N GLU A 105 -12.96 1.74 15.37
CA GLU A 105 -13.91 2.39 16.28
C GLU A 105 -14.24 3.78 15.78
N SER A 106 -15.40 4.28 16.18
CA SER A 106 -15.74 5.70 16.12
C SER A 106 -16.58 6.05 17.33
N ASP A 107 -16.32 7.21 17.93
CA ASP A 107 -17.08 7.74 19.06
C ASP A 107 -18.15 8.78 18.66
N ALA A 108 -18.32 9.02 17.36
CA ALA A 108 -19.35 9.88 16.76
C ALA A 108 -20.77 9.29 16.81
N TYR A 109 -21.01 8.20 17.56
CA TYR A 109 -22.27 7.45 17.59
C TYR A 109 -23.49 8.32 17.89
N HIS A 110 -23.36 9.28 18.80
CA HIS A 110 -24.48 10.16 19.17
C HIS A 110 -24.72 11.28 18.14
N ASP A 111 -23.70 11.63 17.35
CA ASP A 111 -23.77 12.73 16.40
C ASP A 111 -24.31 12.25 15.04
N VAL A 112 -23.81 11.12 14.54
CA VAL A 112 -24.18 10.59 13.21
C VAL A 112 -25.12 9.38 13.25
N GLY A 113 -25.26 8.74 14.41
CA GLY A 113 -26.11 7.56 14.62
C GLY A 113 -25.49 6.23 14.13
N PRO A 114 -26.06 5.08 14.55
CA PRO A 114 -25.49 3.76 14.23
C PRO A 114 -25.48 3.47 12.73
N LYS A 115 -26.51 3.87 11.98
CA LYS A 115 -26.59 3.58 10.54
C LYS A 115 -25.41 4.18 9.77
N THR A 116 -25.06 5.43 10.08
CA THR A 116 -23.95 6.13 9.42
C THR A 116 -22.61 5.51 9.82
N LEU A 117 -22.41 5.21 11.11
CA LEU A 117 -21.20 4.51 11.57
C LEU A 117 -21.02 3.16 10.88
N ILE A 118 -22.07 2.34 10.81
CA ILE A 118 -22.01 1.05 10.11
C ILE A 118 -21.65 1.24 8.64
N SER A 119 -22.19 2.27 7.98
CA SER A 119 -21.82 2.58 6.59
C SER A 119 -20.33 2.92 6.46
N TRP A 120 -19.78 3.74 7.36
CA TRP A 120 -18.36 4.08 7.35
C TRP A 120 -17.49 2.85 7.58
N PHE A 121 -17.83 2.02 8.56
CA PHE A 121 -17.06 0.81 8.83
C PHE A 121 -17.13 -0.18 7.68
N GLN A 122 -18.30 -0.33 7.05
CA GLN A 122 -18.47 -1.20 5.91
C GLN A 122 -17.62 -0.73 4.73
N GLU A 123 -17.69 0.56 4.38
CA GLU A 123 -16.90 1.14 3.28
C GLU A 123 -15.40 0.98 3.54
N PHE A 124 -14.91 1.29 4.75
CA PHE A 124 -13.50 1.11 5.08
C PHE A 124 -13.06 -0.37 5.00
N VAL A 125 -13.87 -1.28 5.52
CA VAL A 125 -13.52 -2.71 5.57
C VAL A 125 -13.57 -3.36 4.20
N ASP A 126 -14.65 -3.13 3.44
CA ASP A 126 -14.83 -3.70 2.10
C ASP A 126 -13.86 -3.07 1.09
N ASP A 127 -13.71 -1.74 1.08
CA ASP A 127 -13.03 -1.04 -0.02
C ASP A 127 -11.54 -0.75 0.22
N TYR A 128 -11.16 -0.50 1.48
CA TYR A 128 -9.78 -0.14 1.84
C TYR A 128 -9.01 -1.35 2.37
N LEU A 129 -9.63 -2.15 3.24
CA LEU A 129 -9.01 -3.36 3.78
C LEU A 129 -9.21 -4.59 2.88
N GLU A 130 -10.12 -4.52 1.90
CA GLU A 130 -10.47 -5.64 1.00
C GLU A 130 -10.91 -6.90 1.78
N VAL A 131 -11.59 -6.70 2.90
CA VAL A 131 -12.14 -7.77 3.76
C VAL A 131 -13.66 -7.70 3.71
N PRO A 132 -14.38 -8.83 3.50
CA PRO A 132 -15.83 -8.79 3.53
C PRO A 132 -16.37 -8.38 4.91
N PHE A 133 -17.09 -7.26 4.99
CA PHE A 133 -17.59 -6.70 6.25
C PHE A 133 -18.51 -7.65 7.02
N ASN A 134 -19.21 -8.55 6.33
CA ASN A 134 -20.05 -9.57 6.93
C ASN A 134 -19.27 -10.64 7.73
N THR A 135 -17.94 -10.69 7.60
CA THR A 135 -17.06 -11.56 8.40
C THR A 135 -16.59 -10.90 9.69
N CYS A 136 -16.88 -9.61 9.90
CA CYS A 136 -16.49 -8.88 11.09
C CYS A 136 -17.47 -9.08 12.25
N THR A 137 -16.94 -9.01 13.47
CA THR A 137 -17.75 -9.00 14.70
C THR A 137 -17.89 -7.57 15.20
N LEU A 138 -19.13 -7.14 15.46
CA LEU A 138 -19.42 -5.77 15.89
C LEU A 138 -19.80 -5.76 17.35
N TYR A 139 -19.26 -4.81 18.10
CA TYR A 139 -19.58 -4.62 19.51
C TYR A 139 -20.02 -3.18 19.79
N PHE A 140 -21.13 -3.03 20.51
CA PHE A 140 -21.43 -1.76 21.15
C PHE A 140 -20.56 -1.60 22.39
N SER A 141 -19.90 -0.46 22.53
CA SER A 141 -18.97 -0.19 23.65
C SER A 141 -19.65 -0.06 25.01
N GLY A 142 -20.98 -0.03 25.04
CA GLY A 142 -21.75 0.25 26.25
C GLY A 142 -21.89 1.75 26.50
N ASN A 143 -21.50 2.65 25.58
CA ASN A 143 -21.75 4.08 25.73
C ASN A 143 -22.00 4.78 24.39
N ARG A 144 -20.91 5.18 23.71
CA ARG A 144 -20.96 6.09 22.55
C ARG A 144 -20.15 5.61 21.36
N SER A 145 -19.75 4.34 21.33
CA SER A 145 -18.94 3.83 20.23
C SER A 145 -19.37 2.43 19.82
N ILE A 146 -19.15 2.13 18.55
CA ILE A 146 -19.19 0.77 18.02
C ILE A 146 -17.74 0.40 17.69
N HIS A 147 -17.35 -0.80 18.11
CA HIS A 147 -16.06 -1.39 17.78
C HIS A 147 -16.30 -2.49 16.77
N VAL A 148 -15.61 -2.44 15.63
CA VAL A 148 -15.60 -3.50 14.64
C VAL A 148 -14.30 -4.27 14.82
N HIS A 149 -14.42 -5.56 15.07
CA HIS A 149 -13.30 -6.48 15.10
C HIS A 149 -13.21 -7.15 13.74
N VAL A 150 -12.20 -6.76 12.96
CA VAL A 150 -11.92 -7.33 11.65
C VAL A 150 -11.12 -8.62 11.88
N PRO A 151 -11.42 -9.73 11.18
CA PRO A 151 -10.72 -11.00 11.39
C PRO A 151 -9.34 -11.01 10.70
N ARG A 152 -8.53 -9.99 10.97
CA ARG A 152 -7.17 -9.79 10.48
C ARG A 152 -6.26 -9.24 11.58
N PHE A 153 -4.97 -9.50 11.44
CA PHE A 153 -3.89 -8.93 12.23
C PHE A 153 -2.95 -8.13 11.34
N VAL A 154 -2.27 -7.16 11.91
CA VAL A 154 -1.10 -6.49 11.31
C VAL A 154 0.15 -6.88 12.09
N SER A 155 1.29 -7.04 11.42
CA SER A 155 2.52 -7.55 12.03
C SER A 155 3.59 -6.47 12.11
N GLY A 156 4.06 -6.20 13.32
CA GLY A 156 5.09 -5.17 13.53
C GLY A 156 4.56 -3.74 13.45
N GLU A 157 5.49 -2.79 13.56
CA GLU A 157 5.18 -1.38 13.68
C GLU A 157 4.83 -0.74 12.32
N ASP A 158 5.51 -1.16 11.26
CA ASP A 158 5.30 -0.62 9.92
C ASP A 158 3.89 -0.95 9.41
N ASP A 159 3.40 -2.21 9.56
CA ASP A 159 2.01 -2.56 9.18
C ASP A 159 0.98 -1.79 10.02
N ARG A 160 1.29 -1.54 11.29
CA ARG A 160 0.41 -0.76 12.17
C ARG A 160 0.32 0.70 11.72
N GLU A 161 1.43 1.29 11.29
CA GLU A 161 1.42 2.66 10.75
C GLU A 161 0.75 2.71 9.37
N GLY A 162 0.99 1.73 8.49
CA GLY A 162 0.27 1.61 7.23
C GLY A 162 -1.24 1.51 7.40
N LEU A 163 -1.72 0.75 8.40
CA LEU A 163 -3.14 0.71 8.76
C LEU A 163 -3.66 2.08 9.21
N LYS A 164 -2.85 2.83 9.98
CA LYS A 164 -3.20 4.16 10.46
C LYS A 164 -3.28 5.17 9.32
N GLU A 165 -2.31 5.19 8.42
CA GLU A 165 -2.31 6.03 7.22
C GLU A 165 -3.51 5.73 6.33
N LEU A 166 -3.84 4.45 6.13
CA LEU A 166 -5.01 4.05 5.34
C LEU A 166 -6.32 4.52 5.97
N ALA A 167 -6.44 4.43 7.30
CA ALA A 167 -7.61 4.96 8.02
C ALA A 167 -7.67 6.49 7.99
N GLU A 168 -6.53 7.17 8.03
CA GLU A 168 -6.41 8.62 7.86
C GLU A 168 -6.94 9.05 6.48
N SER A 169 -6.44 8.42 5.40
CA SER A 169 -6.92 8.68 4.04
C SER A 169 -8.42 8.43 3.90
N PHE A 170 -8.94 7.33 4.46
CA PHE A 170 -10.37 7.08 4.47
C PHE A 170 -11.17 8.17 5.20
N CYS A 171 -10.71 8.65 6.36
CA CYS A 171 -11.41 9.73 7.07
C CYS A 171 -11.43 11.02 6.24
N GLU A 172 -10.31 11.36 5.60
CA GLU A 172 -10.19 12.55 4.76
C GLU A 172 -11.07 12.47 3.51
N GLU A 173 -11.09 11.32 2.84
CA GLU A 173 -11.87 11.09 1.63
C GLU A 173 -13.35 10.91 1.95
N ALA A 174 -13.71 9.98 2.84
CA ALA A 174 -15.10 9.61 3.11
C ALA A 174 -15.83 10.60 4.02
N GLY A 175 -15.13 11.60 4.59
CA GLY A 175 -15.66 12.47 5.64
C GLY A 175 -16.06 11.70 6.90
N ALA A 176 -15.40 10.57 7.14
CA ALA A 176 -15.63 9.72 8.29
C ALA A 176 -14.82 10.19 9.51
N ASP A 177 -15.26 9.77 10.70
CA ASP A 177 -14.60 10.10 11.97
C ASP A 177 -14.22 8.82 12.73
N LEU A 178 -13.22 8.10 12.22
CA LEU A 178 -12.69 6.90 12.88
C LEU A 178 -11.68 7.29 13.98
N ASP A 179 -11.64 6.53 15.09
CA ASP A 179 -10.67 6.75 16.17
C ASP A 179 -9.28 6.25 15.76
N LEU A 180 -8.50 7.13 15.11
CA LEU A 180 -7.11 6.90 14.72
C LEU A 180 -6.18 6.64 15.92
N GLY A 181 -6.58 7.08 17.12
CA GLY A 181 -5.83 6.85 18.36
C GLY A 181 -5.74 5.37 18.76
N LEU A 182 -6.63 4.53 18.20
CA LEU A 182 -6.55 3.08 18.34
C LEU A 182 -5.26 2.47 17.81
N TYR A 183 -4.65 3.10 16.81
CA TYR A 183 -3.43 2.57 16.20
C TYR A 183 -2.17 3.00 16.95
N SER A 184 -2.26 3.61 18.13
CA SER A 184 -1.07 3.93 18.95
C SER A 184 -0.32 2.68 19.45
N ARG A 185 1.01 2.78 19.64
CA ARG A 185 1.84 1.70 20.21
C ARG A 185 1.29 1.25 21.57
N LYS A 186 1.36 -0.06 21.83
CA LYS A 186 0.91 -0.69 23.09
C LYS A 186 -0.52 -0.33 23.49
N ARG A 187 -1.40 -0.07 22.52
CA ARG A 187 -2.82 0.21 22.77
C ARG A 187 -3.49 -0.97 23.46
N LEU A 188 -4.24 -0.71 24.51
CA LEU A 188 -5.04 -1.73 25.16
C LEU A 188 -6.48 -1.69 24.62
N PHE A 189 -7.01 -2.85 24.25
CA PHE A 189 -8.36 -3.01 23.72
C PHE A 189 -9.29 -3.56 24.80
N ARG A 190 -10.47 -2.95 24.95
CA ARG A 190 -11.46 -3.41 25.92
C ARG A 190 -12.03 -4.77 25.52
N LEU A 191 -11.99 -5.69 26.48
CA LEU A 191 -12.49 -7.05 26.34
C LEU A 191 -14.02 -7.06 26.18
N PRO A 192 -14.58 -7.97 25.36
CA PRO A 192 -16.01 -8.22 25.34
C PRO A 192 -16.57 -8.54 26.73
N GLY A 193 -17.81 -8.15 26.98
CA GLY A 193 -18.52 -8.36 28.25
C GLY A 193 -18.10 -7.47 29.42
N VAL A 194 -16.94 -6.80 29.34
CA VAL A 194 -16.51 -5.84 30.36
C VAL A 194 -17.42 -4.62 30.37
N GLU A 195 -17.84 -4.14 31.54
CA GLU A 195 -18.64 -2.92 31.74
C GLU A 195 -17.87 -1.63 31.41
N HIS A 196 -18.59 -0.67 30.83
CA HIS A 196 -18.07 0.67 30.54
C HIS A 196 -18.13 1.51 31.80
N ALA A 197 -17.01 2.13 32.18
CA ALA A 197 -16.87 2.81 33.48
C ALA A 197 -17.94 3.89 33.73
N LYS A 198 -18.36 4.64 32.70
CA LYS A 198 -19.32 5.75 32.87
C LYS A 198 -20.79 5.33 32.90
N SER A 199 -21.12 4.21 32.26
CA SER A 199 -22.52 3.81 32.02
C SER A 199 -22.90 2.52 32.71
N GLY A 200 -21.92 1.73 33.16
CA GLY A 200 -22.12 0.39 33.71
C GLY A 200 -22.54 -0.65 32.68
N MET A 201 -22.79 -0.28 31.42
CA MET A 201 -23.24 -1.23 30.40
C MET A 201 -22.07 -2.08 29.88
N PRO A 202 -22.25 -3.40 29.73
CA PRO A 202 -21.23 -4.28 29.17
C PRO A 202 -20.97 -3.97 27.68
N LYS A 203 -19.77 -4.32 27.22
CA LYS A 203 -19.44 -4.34 25.79
C LYS A 203 -20.12 -5.58 25.19
N VAL A 204 -21.15 -5.39 24.40
CA VAL A 204 -22.00 -6.47 23.88
C VAL A 204 -21.92 -6.54 22.36
N GLU A 205 -22.02 -7.75 21.82
CA GLU A 205 -22.09 -7.96 20.38
C GLU A 205 -23.40 -7.41 19.82
N ILE A 206 -23.34 -6.84 18.61
CA ILE A 206 -24.48 -6.27 17.90
C ILE A 206 -24.47 -6.70 16.43
N GLU A 207 -25.62 -6.66 15.76
CA GLU A 207 -25.67 -6.84 14.30
C GLU A 207 -25.68 -5.49 13.58
N SER A 208 -25.11 -5.45 12.38
CA SER A 208 -25.03 -4.25 11.52
C SER A 208 -26.39 -3.63 11.17
N THR A 209 -27.47 -4.42 11.25
CA THR A 209 -28.84 -3.97 10.95
C THR A 209 -29.56 -3.36 12.16
N TRP A 210 -28.97 -3.40 13.36
CA TRP A 210 -29.64 -2.94 14.56
C TRP A 210 -29.66 -1.41 14.64
N ASN A 211 -30.84 -0.88 14.97
CA ASN A 211 -31.00 0.53 15.29
C ASN A 211 -30.63 0.81 16.76
N HIS A 212 -30.54 2.10 17.09
CA HIS A 212 -30.19 2.58 18.43
C HIS A 212 -31.03 1.92 19.54
N ASN A 213 -32.35 1.87 19.39
CA ASN A 213 -33.26 1.32 20.39
C ASN A 213 -33.02 -0.17 20.63
N ARG A 214 -32.75 -0.93 19.57
CA ARG A 214 -32.44 -2.35 19.68
C ARG A 214 -31.09 -2.55 20.38
N ILE A 215 -30.05 -1.83 19.96
CA ILE A 215 -28.72 -1.89 20.59
C ILE A 215 -28.81 -1.66 22.10
N PHE A 216 -29.49 -0.57 22.52
CA PHE A 216 -29.63 -0.24 23.95
C PHE A 216 -30.48 -1.25 24.71
N ARG A 217 -31.53 -1.80 24.10
CA ARG A 217 -32.36 -2.83 24.74
C ARG A 217 -31.55 -4.10 24.99
N GLU A 218 -30.82 -4.57 23.98
CA GLU A 218 -30.00 -5.78 24.13
C GLU A 218 -28.86 -5.52 25.11
N ALA A 219 -28.17 -4.37 25.06
CA ALA A 219 -27.10 -4.04 25.99
C ALA A 219 -27.55 -3.99 27.47
N ASN A 220 -28.76 -3.49 27.74
CA ASN A 220 -29.31 -3.45 29.11
C ASN A 220 -29.87 -4.80 29.60
N GLY A 221 -30.28 -5.68 28.69
CA GLY A 221 -30.85 -6.99 29.01
C GLY A 221 -29.88 -8.16 28.92
N SER A 222 -28.67 -7.93 28.42
CA SER A 222 -27.70 -9.00 28.13
C SER A 222 -27.03 -9.53 29.39
N ASN A 223 -26.93 -10.86 29.48
CA ASN A 223 -25.87 -11.51 30.24
C ASN A 223 -24.66 -11.63 29.30
N PRO A 224 -23.62 -10.80 29.45
CA PRO A 224 -22.51 -10.79 28.51
C PRO A 224 -21.81 -12.14 28.49
N THR A 225 -21.40 -12.58 27.30
CA THR A 225 -20.52 -13.75 27.14
C THR A 225 -19.24 -13.51 27.93
N THR A 226 -18.94 -14.42 28.86
CA THR A 226 -17.69 -14.41 29.61
C THR A 226 -16.73 -15.39 28.96
N TYR A 227 -15.55 -14.89 28.61
CA TYR A 227 -14.49 -15.69 28.03
C TYR A 227 -13.54 -16.15 29.13
N SER A 228 -13.11 -17.41 29.10
CA SER A 228 -12.15 -17.94 30.06
C SER A 228 -10.74 -17.44 29.82
N SER A 229 -10.35 -17.27 28.56
CA SER A 229 -9.01 -16.87 28.13
C SER A 229 -9.09 -15.84 26.99
N TYR A 230 -8.01 -15.09 26.72
CA TYR A 230 -7.97 -14.20 25.56
C TYR A 230 -7.97 -14.98 24.25
N ALA A 231 -7.43 -16.20 24.24
CA ALA A 231 -7.59 -17.14 23.14
C ALA A 231 -9.08 -17.34 22.81
N ASP A 232 -9.95 -17.59 23.78
CA ASP A 232 -11.39 -17.77 23.50
C ASP A 232 -12.01 -16.54 22.81
N VAL A 233 -11.59 -15.32 23.17
CA VAL A 233 -12.00 -14.08 22.49
C VAL A 233 -11.54 -14.07 21.03
N LEU A 234 -10.27 -14.45 20.80
CA LEU A 234 -9.72 -14.51 19.44
C LEU A 234 -10.36 -15.63 18.61
N TRP A 235 -10.73 -16.76 19.20
CA TRP A 235 -11.40 -17.83 18.47
C TRP A 235 -12.78 -17.40 17.98
N ASP A 236 -13.53 -16.69 18.81
CA ASP A 236 -14.87 -16.19 18.50
C ASP A 236 -14.85 -15.19 17.32
N VAL A 237 -13.82 -14.34 17.27
CA VAL A 237 -13.67 -13.31 16.23
C VAL A 237 -12.97 -13.83 14.96
N TYR A 238 -11.95 -14.68 15.10
CA TYR A 238 -11.01 -14.99 14.00
C TYR A 238 -11.15 -16.40 13.41
N VAL A 239 -11.90 -17.32 14.04
CA VAL A 239 -12.05 -18.70 13.59
C VAL A 239 -13.43 -18.91 12.96
N GLN A 240 -13.68 -18.21 11.85
CA GLN A 240 -14.73 -18.58 10.89
C GLN A 240 -14.15 -19.57 9.85
N GLU A 241 -14.96 -20.52 9.36
CA GLU A 241 -14.54 -21.64 8.49
C GLU A 241 -13.61 -21.30 7.30
N PRO A 242 -13.59 -20.09 6.70
CA PRO A 242 -12.63 -19.76 5.64
C PRO A 242 -11.19 -19.50 6.10
N LEU A 243 -10.93 -19.18 7.38
CA LEU A 243 -9.65 -18.64 7.87
C LEU A 243 -8.69 -19.68 8.49
N THR A 244 -9.15 -20.92 8.63
CA THR A 244 -8.36 -22.04 9.15
C THR A 244 -7.76 -22.88 8.02
N PHE A 245 -6.69 -23.62 8.30
CA PHE A 245 -6.29 -24.75 7.45
C PHE A 245 -7.31 -25.89 7.60
N GLU A 246 -7.58 -26.69 6.56
CA GLU A 246 -8.42 -27.91 6.60
C GLU A 246 -7.86 -28.95 7.57
N THR A 247 -7.97 -28.68 8.87
CA THR A 247 -7.36 -29.46 9.93
C THR A 247 -8.44 -29.75 10.96
N PRO A 248 -8.60 -31.01 11.42
CA PRO A 248 -9.56 -31.32 12.46
C PRO A 248 -9.34 -30.42 13.67
N ILE A 249 -10.43 -29.81 14.15
CA ILE A 249 -10.51 -28.89 15.29
C ILE A 249 -9.52 -29.35 16.37
N PRO A 250 -8.49 -28.56 16.70
CA PRO A 250 -7.55 -28.92 17.75
C PRO A 250 -8.35 -29.15 19.04
N SER A 251 -8.15 -30.29 19.68
CA SER A 251 -8.70 -30.52 21.01
C SER A 251 -8.27 -29.36 21.92
N ARG A 252 -9.19 -28.80 22.72
CA ARG A 252 -8.97 -27.75 23.74
C ARG A 252 -7.77 -27.95 24.69
N ASN A 253 -7.11 -29.12 24.65
CA ASN A 253 -6.02 -29.54 25.52
C ASN A 253 -4.61 -29.46 24.90
N ARG A 254 -4.41 -28.76 23.77
CA ARG A 254 -3.05 -28.49 23.25
C ARG A 254 -2.81 -26.98 23.11
N PRO A 255 -1.96 -26.37 23.97
CA PRO A 255 -1.53 -24.96 23.89
C PRO A 255 -0.72 -24.59 22.63
N ARG A 256 -0.69 -25.44 21.59
CA ARG A 256 0.18 -25.23 20.44
C ARG A 256 -0.42 -24.17 19.54
N SER A 257 0.10 -22.96 19.74
CA SER A 257 0.16 -21.80 18.84
C SER A 257 -1.13 -21.53 18.07
N LEU A 258 -1.87 -20.50 18.49
CA LEU A 258 -2.90 -19.85 17.65
C LEU A 258 -2.40 -19.67 16.21
N PHE A 259 -1.10 -19.39 16.01
CA PHE A 259 -0.44 -19.24 14.70
C PHE A 259 -0.25 -20.53 13.89
N GLN A 260 -0.43 -21.71 14.48
CA GLN A 260 -0.51 -22.97 13.73
C GLN A 260 -1.91 -23.22 13.15
N VAL A 261 -2.93 -22.59 13.73
CA VAL A 261 -4.33 -22.76 13.35
C VAL A 261 -4.78 -21.64 12.40
N LEU A 262 -4.29 -20.42 12.64
CA LEU A 262 -4.52 -19.27 11.76
C LEU A 262 -3.67 -19.40 10.49
N ASN A 263 -4.30 -19.29 9.34
CA ASN A 263 -3.58 -19.24 8.07
C ASN A 263 -2.98 -17.84 7.87
N PRO A 264 -1.65 -17.66 7.97
CA PRO A 264 -1.04 -16.32 7.93
C PRO A 264 -1.39 -15.55 6.65
N LYS A 265 -1.51 -16.23 5.50
CA LYS A 265 -1.93 -15.59 4.23
C LYS A 265 -3.37 -15.09 4.24
N LYS A 266 -4.20 -15.59 5.15
CA LYS A 266 -5.62 -15.21 5.28
C LYS A 266 -5.87 -14.34 6.50
N THR A 267 -4.99 -14.37 7.50
CA THR A 267 -5.21 -13.69 8.79
C THR A 267 -4.29 -12.50 8.98
N LEU A 268 -3.20 -12.37 8.22
CA LEU A 268 -2.40 -11.16 8.18
C LEU A 268 -2.95 -10.23 7.10
N LEU A 269 -3.19 -8.98 7.47
CA LEU A 269 -3.39 -7.90 6.54
C LEU A 269 -2.00 -7.39 6.17
N GLU A 270 -1.57 -7.71 4.95
CA GLU A 270 -0.30 -7.26 4.42
C GLU A 270 -0.51 -5.89 3.79
N PHE A 271 0.07 -4.85 4.38
CA PHE A 271 0.23 -3.61 3.64
C PHE A 271 1.36 -3.82 2.64
N ALA A 272 1.19 -3.27 1.45
CA ALA A 272 2.33 -3.12 0.56
C ALA A 272 3.27 -2.10 1.21
N HIS A 273 4.09 -2.55 2.16
CA HIS A 273 5.15 -1.74 2.70
C HIS A 273 5.95 -1.17 1.55
N ASP A 274 6.35 0.08 1.69
CA ASP A 274 7.56 0.56 1.04
C ASP A 274 8.80 -0.14 1.67
N GLU A 275 8.69 -1.46 1.89
CA GLU A 275 9.82 -2.36 2.02
C GLU A 275 10.64 -2.17 0.75
N SER A 276 11.88 -1.75 1.00
CA SER A 276 13.01 -1.88 0.12
C SER A 276 12.92 -3.13 -0.78
N GLY A 277 12.33 -2.97 -1.96
CA GLY A 277 12.51 -3.87 -3.09
C GLY A 277 11.70 -5.18 -3.11
N SER A 278 10.41 -5.19 -2.77
CA SER A 278 9.49 -6.08 -3.50
C SER A 278 9.27 -5.46 -4.88
N GLU A 279 10.20 -5.69 -5.80
CA GLU A 279 10.04 -6.74 -6.80
C GLU A 279 8.60 -6.79 -7.28
N ILE A 280 8.31 -5.81 -8.13
CA ILE A 280 7.47 -5.99 -9.32
C ILE A 280 7.51 -7.47 -9.71
N GLU A 281 6.37 -8.16 -9.76
CA GLU A 281 6.25 -9.52 -10.29
C GLU A 281 6.75 -9.51 -11.74
N THR A 282 8.05 -9.61 -11.87
CA THR A 282 8.76 -9.45 -13.11
C THR A 282 9.69 -10.65 -13.12
N PRO A 283 9.46 -11.62 -14.01
CA PRO A 283 10.26 -12.82 -14.02
C PRO A 283 11.74 -12.43 -14.11
N LEU A 284 12.58 -13.11 -13.33
CA LEU A 284 14.02 -12.95 -13.41
C LEU A 284 14.50 -13.69 -14.67
N ILE A 285 14.44 -13.01 -15.82
CA ILE A 285 14.77 -13.57 -17.15
C ILE A 285 16.27 -13.32 -17.45
N GLU A 286 17.16 -13.72 -16.55
CA GLU A 286 18.59 -13.73 -16.86
C GLU A 286 18.95 -15.02 -17.60
N GLN A 287 19.45 -14.92 -18.83
CA GLN A 287 19.95 -16.07 -19.59
C GLN A 287 21.47 -16.14 -19.42
N VAL A 288 21.93 -17.20 -18.76
CA VAL A 288 23.32 -17.31 -18.23
C VAL A 288 24.39 -17.36 -19.33
N ALA A 289 24.07 -17.81 -20.55
CA ALA A 289 25.03 -17.98 -21.64
C ALA A 289 24.75 -17.04 -22.82
N TYR A 290 25.81 -16.44 -23.39
CA TYR A 290 25.73 -15.70 -24.64
C TYR A 290 25.39 -16.66 -25.79
N PRO A 291 24.44 -16.35 -26.69
CA PRO A 291 24.04 -17.26 -27.75
C PRO A 291 25.14 -17.54 -28.76
N GLU A 292 25.29 -18.81 -29.19
CA GLU A 292 26.22 -19.17 -30.27
C GLU A 292 25.71 -18.72 -31.65
N ASN A 293 24.39 -18.64 -31.80
CA ASN A 293 23.74 -18.21 -33.03
C ASN A 293 23.48 -16.69 -33.02
N PRO A 294 24.04 -15.92 -33.97
CA PRO A 294 23.84 -14.46 -34.05
C PRO A 294 22.37 -14.01 -34.14
N ALA A 295 21.47 -14.87 -34.64
CA ALA A 295 20.05 -14.55 -34.75
C ALA A 295 19.34 -14.41 -33.39
N ASP A 296 19.88 -15.04 -32.34
CA ASP A 296 19.29 -15.06 -30.99
C ASP A 296 19.86 -13.93 -30.10
N VAL A 297 20.91 -13.23 -30.58
CA VAL A 297 21.55 -12.10 -29.89
C VAL A 297 20.59 -10.94 -29.61
N PRO A 298 19.67 -10.53 -30.52
CA PRO A 298 18.69 -9.48 -30.22
C PRO A 298 17.81 -9.80 -29.00
N GLU A 299 17.28 -11.02 -28.93
CA GLU A 299 16.45 -11.47 -27.81
C GLU A 299 17.25 -11.49 -26.51
N TRP A 300 18.44 -12.12 -26.54
CA TRP A 300 19.34 -12.13 -25.40
C TRP A 300 19.72 -10.72 -24.92
N SER A 301 19.95 -9.78 -25.85
CA SER A 301 20.44 -8.44 -25.53
C SER A 301 19.44 -7.60 -24.74
N MET A 302 18.13 -7.77 -25.01
CA MET A 302 17.07 -7.05 -24.29
C MET A 302 17.01 -7.37 -22.80
N TYR A 303 17.53 -8.55 -22.41
CA TYR A 303 17.49 -9.03 -21.03
C TYR A 303 18.85 -9.02 -20.34
N ASN A 304 19.97 -9.03 -21.08
CA ASN A 304 21.31 -9.23 -20.50
C ASN A 304 22.33 -8.09 -20.73
N THR A 305 22.09 -7.17 -21.69
CA THR A 305 23.05 -6.06 -21.93
C THR A 305 22.86 -4.86 -20.99
N GLN A 306 23.83 -3.95 -20.92
CA GLN A 306 23.72 -2.74 -20.11
C GLN A 306 22.44 -1.95 -20.42
N GLU A 307 21.62 -1.70 -19.42
CA GLU A 307 20.33 -1.00 -19.53
C GLU A 307 20.50 0.50 -19.79
N PHE A 308 19.48 1.12 -20.38
CA PHE A 308 19.33 2.57 -20.42
C PHE A 308 18.39 3.04 -19.33
N SER A 309 18.86 3.94 -18.47
CA SER A 309 18.06 4.56 -17.42
C SER A 309 17.85 6.05 -17.73
N PRO A 310 16.61 6.53 -17.92
CA PRO A 310 16.30 7.94 -18.17
C PRO A 310 16.75 8.89 -17.05
N TYR A 311 17.05 8.38 -15.87
CA TYR A 311 17.36 9.19 -14.68
C TYR A 311 18.84 9.13 -14.30
N ALA A 312 19.62 8.26 -14.96
CA ALA A 312 21.03 8.09 -14.63
C ALA A 312 21.80 9.40 -14.79
N LEU A 313 22.56 9.76 -13.75
CA LEU A 313 23.42 10.94 -13.71
C LEU A 313 22.67 12.26 -13.94
N ALA A 314 21.39 12.34 -13.56
CA ALA A 314 20.58 13.55 -13.67
C ALA A 314 20.92 14.58 -12.56
N SER A 315 21.35 15.78 -12.96
CA SER A 315 21.60 16.93 -12.06
C SER A 315 20.54 18.03 -12.14
N GLY A 316 19.45 17.80 -12.88
CA GLY A 316 18.39 18.78 -13.16
C GLY A 316 18.21 18.93 -14.67
N ASN A 317 18.99 19.81 -15.28
CA ASN A 317 19.18 19.86 -16.73
C ASN A 317 20.63 19.51 -17.08
N PRO A 318 20.87 18.79 -18.19
CA PRO A 318 19.91 18.42 -19.23
C PRO A 318 19.05 17.19 -18.89
N ARG A 319 17.82 17.12 -19.42
CA ARG A 319 16.95 15.92 -19.35
C ARG A 319 17.41 14.83 -20.32
N SER A 320 17.11 13.57 -20.06
CA SER A 320 17.34 12.48 -21.01
C SER A 320 16.18 12.39 -22.01
N VAL A 321 16.44 11.78 -23.17
CA VAL A 321 15.40 11.46 -24.15
C VAL A 321 15.70 10.07 -24.72
N ALA A 322 14.69 9.20 -24.78
CA ALA A 322 14.78 7.89 -25.42
C ALA A 322 13.55 7.63 -26.29
N ALA A 323 13.76 7.22 -27.53
CA ALA A 323 12.73 6.70 -28.42
C ALA A 323 12.88 5.19 -28.52
N VAL A 324 11.87 4.44 -28.06
CA VAL A 324 11.96 2.98 -27.96
C VAL A 324 10.70 2.30 -28.49
N ARG A 325 10.86 1.04 -28.88
CA ARG A 325 9.76 0.09 -29.08
C ARG A 325 9.81 -0.96 -27.99
N VAL A 326 8.71 -1.15 -27.28
CA VAL A 326 8.54 -2.23 -26.30
C VAL A 326 8.53 -3.57 -27.02
N LYS A 327 9.25 -4.56 -26.48
CA LYS A 327 9.43 -5.87 -27.13
C LYS A 327 8.91 -7.04 -26.31
N GLY A 328 8.58 -6.82 -25.05
CA GLY A 328 8.09 -7.85 -24.13
C GLY A 328 7.69 -7.25 -22.79
N GLY A 329 7.25 -8.11 -21.87
CA GLY A 329 6.87 -7.71 -20.52
C GLY A 329 8.06 -7.28 -19.65
N PRO A 330 7.81 -6.52 -18.58
CA PRO A 330 8.81 -6.06 -17.65
C PRO A 330 9.50 -7.24 -16.94
N PHE A 331 10.77 -7.06 -16.58
CA PHE A 331 11.63 -8.05 -15.94
C PHE A 331 12.54 -7.37 -14.90
N ALA A 332 13.16 -8.17 -14.02
CA ALA A 332 14.18 -7.72 -13.06
C ALA A 332 15.49 -8.52 -13.20
N ARG A 333 16.59 -7.99 -12.64
CA ARG A 333 17.93 -8.60 -12.65
C ARG A 333 18.47 -8.84 -11.25
N ARG A 334 19.15 -9.97 -11.04
CA ARG A 334 19.59 -10.47 -9.71
C ARG A 334 20.60 -9.53 -9.03
N ASP A 335 21.51 -8.93 -9.82
CA ASP A 335 22.64 -8.14 -9.31
C ASP A 335 22.39 -6.61 -9.35
N LYS A 336 21.19 -6.16 -9.73
CA LYS A 336 20.78 -4.75 -9.72
C LYS A 336 19.90 -4.47 -8.49
N ARG A 337 20.51 -4.46 -7.30
CA ARG A 337 19.81 -4.11 -6.04
C ARG A 337 19.21 -2.70 -6.14
N GLY A 338 17.88 -2.63 -6.03
CA GLY A 338 17.07 -1.41 -6.15
C GLY A 338 15.68 -1.62 -6.73
N GLY A 339 15.31 -2.84 -7.15
CA GLY A 339 13.95 -3.15 -7.62
C GLY A 339 13.53 -2.37 -8.88
N ALA A 340 14.49 -1.91 -9.68
CA ALA A 340 14.19 -1.09 -10.85
C ALA A 340 13.56 -1.94 -11.95
N THR A 341 12.33 -1.59 -12.35
CA THR A 341 11.65 -2.22 -13.48
C THR A 341 12.52 -2.10 -14.72
N MET A 342 12.76 -3.20 -15.41
CA MET A 342 13.31 -3.15 -16.76
C MET A 342 12.26 -3.59 -17.75
N VAL A 343 12.21 -2.92 -18.90
CA VAL A 343 11.35 -3.28 -20.02
C VAL A 343 12.25 -3.64 -21.20
N PRO A 344 12.09 -4.85 -21.79
CA PRO A 344 12.88 -5.25 -22.94
C PRO A 344 12.45 -4.39 -24.13
N ALA A 345 13.41 -3.70 -24.75
CA ALA A 345 13.11 -2.70 -25.74
C ALA A 345 14.10 -2.70 -26.92
N TYR A 346 13.62 -2.18 -28.04
CA TYR A 346 14.47 -1.75 -29.15
C TYR A 346 14.59 -0.23 -29.11
N PHE A 347 15.81 0.28 -29.06
CA PHE A 347 16.11 1.71 -29.05
C PHE A 347 16.33 2.20 -30.47
N TYR A 348 15.47 3.11 -30.94
CA TYR A 348 15.72 3.87 -32.17
C TYR A 348 16.83 4.91 -31.92
N GLY A 349 16.84 5.50 -30.73
CA GLY A 349 17.88 6.42 -30.29
C GLY A 349 17.62 6.84 -28.85
N ALA A 350 18.68 7.02 -28.05
CA ALA A 350 18.57 7.55 -26.70
C ALA A 350 19.84 8.29 -26.27
N ILE A 351 19.66 9.38 -25.54
CA ILE A 351 20.72 10.18 -24.92
C ILE A 351 20.35 10.43 -23.45
N GLY A 352 21.23 10.03 -22.54
CA GLY A 352 21.12 10.27 -21.10
C GLY A 352 21.33 11.75 -20.72
N CYS A 353 21.01 12.10 -19.48
CA CYS A 353 21.06 13.47 -18.97
C CYS A 353 22.41 14.17 -19.21
N ASN A 354 23.53 13.49 -18.95
CA ASN A 354 24.87 14.03 -19.13
C ASN A 354 25.43 13.89 -20.56
N GLY A 355 24.66 13.34 -21.51
CA GLY A 355 25.07 13.11 -22.90
C GLY A 355 26.02 11.92 -23.11
N GLY A 356 26.65 11.39 -22.07
CA GLY A 356 27.66 10.33 -22.18
C GLY A 356 27.08 8.91 -22.29
N PHE A 357 25.78 8.74 -22.02
CA PHE A 357 25.10 7.45 -22.09
C PHE A 357 24.16 7.42 -23.29
N THR A 358 24.45 6.61 -24.31
CA THR A 358 23.67 6.56 -25.55
C THR A 358 23.30 5.14 -25.97
N LYS A 359 22.20 5.03 -26.72
CA LYS A 359 21.76 3.80 -27.41
C LYS A 359 21.29 4.17 -28.80
N GLN A 360 21.62 3.37 -29.81
CA GLN A 360 21.20 3.57 -31.19
C GLN A 360 21.01 2.24 -31.88
N ASP A 361 19.87 2.06 -32.53
CA ASP A 361 19.50 0.88 -33.32
C ASP A 361 19.86 -0.44 -32.65
N VAL A 362 19.56 -0.55 -31.34
CA VAL A 362 20.03 -1.65 -30.49
C VAL A 362 18.93 -2.18 -29.59
N HIS A 363 18.94 -3.49 -29.38
CA HIS A 363 18.11 -4.16 -28.39
C HIS A 363 18.78 -4.08 -27.02
N ALA A 364 18.08 -3.52 -26.04
CA ALA A 364 18.59 -3.36 -24.68
C ALA A 364 17.41 -3.22 -23.69
N PRO A 365 17.66 -3.36 -22.38
CA PRO A 365 16.66 -3.02 -21.39
C PRO A 365 16.50 -1.51 -21.26
N LEU A 366 15.27 -1.06 -21.11
CA LEU A 366 14.90 0.26 -20.62
C LEU A 366 14.58 0.16 -19.13
N GLN A 367 15.33 0.84 -18.28
CA GLN A 367 15.08 0.88 -16.84
C GLN A 367 14.13 2.02 -16.50
N LEU A 368 13.06 1.73 -15.77
CA LEU A 368 12.08 2.70 -15.27
C LEU A 368 12.18 2.87 -13.76
N SER A 369 11.72 4.02 -13.29
CA SER A 369 11.45 4.23 -11.87
C SER A 369 10.13 3.55 -11.47
N LYS A 370 9.94 3.33 -10.16
CA LYS A 370 8.67 2.85 -9.60
C LYS A 370 7.49 3.76 -9.98
N LYS A 371 7.70 5.08 -9.98
CA LYS A 371 6.69 6.08 -10.35
C LYS A 371 6.28 5.94 -11.82
N ASP A 372 7.27 5.85 -12.71
CA ASP A 372 7.02 5.73 -14.15
C ASP A 372 6.43 4.40 -14.56
N TYR A 373 6.73 3.34 -13.83
CA TYR A 373 6.07 2.06 -14.05
C TYR A 373 4.60 2.08 -13.61
N ARG A 374 4.28 2.65 -12.44
CA ARG A 374 2.89 2.68 -11.93
C ARG A 374 1.93 3.49 -12.80
N LYS A 375 2.42 4.53 -13.46
CA LYS A 375 1.60 5.43 -14.28
C LYS A 375 1.50 5.02 -15.76
N TRP A 376 2.42 4.18 -16.23
CA TRP A 376 2.49 3.81 -17.64
C TRP A 376 1.82 2.46 -17.88
N ASP A 377 0.73 2.50 -18.64
CA ASP A 377 0.05 1.33 -19.18
C ASP A 377 0.75 0.90 -20.48
N TYR A 378 1.68 -0.07 -20.40
CA TYR A 378 2.55 -0.45 -21.52
C TYR A 378 1.91 -1.52 -22.41
N GLU A 379 2.14 -1.43 -23.73
CA GLU A 379 1.79 -2.51 -24.66
C GLU A 379 3.03 -3.10 -25.36
N VAL A 380 3.07 -4.42 -25.54
CA VAL A 380 4.14 -5.05 -26.33
C VAL A 380 4.02 -4.60 -27.79
N GLY A 381 5.10 -4.02 -28.31
CA GLY A 381 5.14 -3.44 -29.64
C GLY A 381 4.77 -1.96 -29.69
N GLU A 382 4.32 -1.36 -28.58
CA GLU A 382 4.15 0.08 -28.45
C GLU A 382 5.46 0.81 -28.74
N LYS A 383 5.38 1.97 -29.37
CA LYS A 383 6.53 2.86 -29.55
C LYS A 383 6.29 4.06 -28.68
N ILE A 384 7.28 4.35 -27.85
CA ILE A 384 7.18 5.43 -26.90
C ILE A 384 8.38 6.36 -27.00
N VAL A 385 8.17 7.60 -26.59
CA VAL A 385 9.25 8.52 -26.26
C VAL A 385 9.19 8.81 -24.76
N ILE A 386 10.32 8.64 -24.09
CA ILE A 386 10.50 8.95 -22.67
C ILE A 386 11.43 10.15 -22.53
N ILE A 387 10.99 11.15 -21.77
CA ILE A 387 11.80 12.29 -21.35
C ILE A 387 12.01 12.20 -19.84
N GLY A 388 13.20 11.75 -19.42
CA GLY A 388 13.55 11.53 -18.01
C GLY A 388 14.41 12.63 -17.41
N GLY A 389 14.52 12.65 -16.08
CA GLY A 389 15.29 13.64 -15.35
C GLY A 389 15.46 13.31 -13.86
N LYS A 390 15.89 14.30 -13.07
CA LYS A 390 16.24 14.10 -11.65
C LYS A 390 15.05 13.69 -10.76
N SER A 391 13.82 14.05 -11.12
CA SER A 391 12.61 13.76 -10.33
C SER A 391 12.28 12.26 -10.23
N GLY A 392 12.86 11.43 -11.10
CA GLY A 392 12.46 10.03 -11.21
C GLY A 392 11.04 9.87 -11.76
N SER A 393 10.41 10.92 -12.30
CA SER A 393 9.11 10.87 -12.99
C SER A 393 9.29 11.46 -14.39
N SER A 394 9.23 10.60 -15.41
CA SER A 394 9.43 10.95 -16.81
C SER A 394 8.13 11.37 -17.49
N ARG A 395 8.24 12.07 -18.61
CA ARG A 395 7.10 12.18 -19.53
C ARG A 395 7.18 11.02 -20.51
N ILE A 396 6.11 10.25 -20.62
CA ILE A 396 6.02 9.07 -21.49
C ILE A 396 4.92 9.33 -22.50
N PHE A 397 5.24 9.26 -23.78
CA PHE A 397 4.29 9.44 -24.87
C PHE A 397 4.26 8.21 -25.74
N SER A 398 3.08 7.68 -26.04
CA SER A 398 2.87 6.78 -27.16
C SER A 398 3.00 7.57 -28.46
N VAL A 399 3.78 7.06 -29.41
CA VAL A 399 4.07 7.73 -30.68
C VAL A 399 3.92 6.75 -31.85
N SER A 400 3.71 7.28 -33.05
CA SER A 400 3.72 6.46 -34.26
C SER A 400 5.11 5.89 -34.56
N SER A 401 5.16 4.84 -35.38
CA SER A 401 6.44 4.23 -35.81
C SER A 401 7.33 5.23 -36.55
N TRP A 402 6.72 6.16 -37.29
CA TRP A 402 7.45 7.21 -38.00
C TRP A 402 8.07 8.21 -37.03
N GLU A 403 7.29 8.71 -36.06
CA GLU A 403 7.79 9.65 -35.05
C GLU A 403 8.89 9.04 -34.19
N ALA A 404 8.76 7.78 -33.75
CA ALA A 404 9.82 7.09 -33.00
C ALA A 404 11.13 7.00 -33.79
N THR A 405 11.04 6.75 -35.10
CA THR A 405 12.20 6.68 -36.00
C THR A 405 12.83 8.07 -36.20
N VAL A 406 12.02 9.09 -36.45
CA VAL A 406 12.48 10.48 -36.62
C VAL A 406 13.14 11.01 -35.35
N VAL A 407 12.53 10.77 -34.18
CA VAL A 407 13.10 11.16 -32.89
C VAL A 407 14.41 10.41 -32.62
N GLY A 408 14.44 9.09 -32.88
CA GLY A 408 15.67 8.29 -32.73
C GLY A 408 16.82 8.80 -33.59
N HIS A 409 16.57 9.08 -34.88
CA HIS A 409 17.58 9.67 -35.77
C HIS A 409 17.99 11.09 -35.36
N ALA A 410 17.03 11.92 -34.93
CA ALA A 410 17.31 13.28 -34.46
C ALA A 410 18.18 13.29 -33.21
N LEU A 411 18.10 12.28 -32.35
CA LEU A 411 18.98 12.13 -31.19
C LEU A 411 20.41 11.78 -31.59
N MET A 412 20.59 10.95 -32.62
CA MET A 412 21.90 10.36 -32.93
C MET A 412 22.66 11.01 -34.09
N SER A 413 22.08 12.01 -34.78
CA SER A 413 22.77 12.68 -35.89
C SER A 413 23.87 13.62 -35.41
N ASP A 414 24.94 13.75 -36.22
CA ASP A 414 26.12 14.57 -35.91
C ASP A 414 25.80 16.08 -35.71
N GLU A 415 24.75 16.57 -36.37
CA GLU A 415 24.21 17.93 -36.24
C GLU A 415 22.97 18.00 -35.34
N GLY A 416 22.53 16.87 -34.78
CA GLY A 416 21.34 16.73 -33.96
C GLY A 416 21.63 16.64 -32.47
N GLY A 417 20.66 16.11 -31.73
CA GLY A 417 20.73 15.96 -30.28
C GLY A 417 19.37 16.12 -29.62
N ARG A 418 19.37 16.16 -28.28
CA ARG A 418 18.16 16.24 -27.47
C ARG A 418 17.26 17.42 -27.86
N ASP A 419 17.84 18.58 -28.14
CA ASP A 419 17.05 19.78 -28.48
C ASP A 419 16.32 19.63 -29.81
N THR A 420 16.95 19.01 -30.81
CA THR A 420 16.31 18.71 -32.11
C THR A 420 15.15 17.74 -31.94
N ALA A 421 15.32 16.69 -31.15
CA ALA A 421 14.27 15.73 -30.83
C ALA A 421 13.09 16.37 -30.07
N LEU A 422 13.38 17.17 -29.05
CA LEU A 422 12.36 17.87 -28.26
C LEU A 422 11.61 18.91 -29.09
N ASN A 423 12.30 19.64 -29.97
CA ASN A 423 11.69 20.59 -30.89
C ASN A 423 10.76 19.89 -31.88
N TYR A 424 11.13 18.71 -32.39
CA TYR A 424 10.27 17.92 -33.26
C TYR A 424 8.99 17.49 -32.53
N LEU A 425 9.11 16.92 -31.33
CA LEU A 425 7.97 16.51 -30.50
C LEU A 425 7.04 17.68 -30.16
N SER A 426 7.61 18.82 -29.78
CA SER A 426 6.84 20.05 -29.54
C SER A 426 6.05 20.48 -30.78
N LYS A 427 6.67 20.43 -31.97
CA LYS A 427 5.99 20.73 -33.26
C LYS A 427 4.89 19.73 -33.60
N GLN A 428 5.00 18.47 -33.15
CA GLN A 428 3.92 17.47 -33.30
C GLN A 428 2.81 17.63 -32.24
N GLY A 429 2.93 18.58 -31.31
CA GLY A 429 1.91 18.87 -30.30
C GLY A 429 2.11 18.17 -28.96
N TYR A 430 3.21 17.44 -28.76
CA TYR A 430 3.50 16.81 -27.47
C TYR A 430 4.00 17.84 -26.45
N ASN A 431 3.51 17.73 -25.21
CA ASN A 431 3.96 18.60 -24.12
C ASN A 431 5.33 18.13 -23.60
N VAL A 432 6.40 18.66 -24.18
CA VAL A 432 7.77 18.33 -23.79
C VAL A 432 8.24 19.04 -22.50
N GLY A 433 7.43 19.94 -21.92
CA GLY A 433 7.76 20.72 -20.70
C GLY A 433 8.72 21.88 -20.94
N ALA A 434 8.82 22.80 -19.97
CA ALA A 434 9.66 23.99 -20.08
C ALA A 434 11.16 23.62 -20.17
N SER A 435 11.76 23.87 -21.34
CA SER A 435 13.20 23.77 -21.54
C SER A 435 13.87 24.85 -20.70
N GLY A 436 14.54 24.46 -19.61
CA GLY A 436 15.43 25.36 -18.88
C GLY A 436 16.66 25.66 -19.72
N SER A 437 16.54 26.60 -20.66
CA SER A 437 17.68 27.16 -21.39
C SER A 437 17.97 28.56 -20.86
N THR A 438 19.06 28.68 -20.13
CA THR A 438 19.71 29.95 -19.81
C THR A 438 20.17 30.63 -21.11
N GLY A 439 19.57 31.79 -21.39
CA GLY A 439 20.18 32.93 -22.09
C GLY A 439 20.45 32.80 -23.59
N SER A 440 19.61 33.45 -24.40
CA SER A 440 20.04 34.56 -25.26
C SER A 440 18.85 35.33 -25.81
N ASN A 441 18.88 36.64 -25.60
CA ASN A 441 17.94 37.62 -26.16
C ASN A 441 17.93 37.58 -27.69
N SER A 442 16.74 37.47 -28.29
CA SER A 442 16.43 38.21 -29.51
C SER A 442 14.92 38.44 -29.62
N ASN A 443 14.57 39.72 -29.68
CA ASN A 443 13.25 40.29 -29.90
C ASN A 443 12.60 39.85 -31.23
N GLY A 444 11.26 39.86 -31.25
CA GLY A 444 10.41 39.87 -32.45
C GLY A 444 10.17 38.47 -33.03
N THR A 445 8.97 38.04 -33.38
CA THR A 445 7.85 38.79 -33.95
C THR A 445 6.58 37.99 -33.75
N THR A 446 5.54 38.65 -33.26
CA THR A 446 4.14 38.22 -33.35
C THR A 446 3.80 37.95 -34.81
N THR A 447 3.61 36.67 -35.15
CA THR A 447 2.93 36.32 -36.39
C THR A 447 1.89 35.25 -36.07
N SER A 448 0.68 35.74 -35.84
CA SER A 448 -0.55 34.97 -35.87
C SER A 448 -0.59 34.19 -37.18
N THR A 449 -0.62 32.85 -37.07
CA THR A 449 -1.21 32.03 -38.13
C THR A 449 -2.29 31.21 -37.45
N SER A 450 -3.51 31.70 -37.64
CA SER A 450 -4.77 31.09 -37.29
C SER A 450 -4.85 29.66 -37.84
N GLY A 451 -4.98 28.72 -36.92
CA GLY A 451 -5.49 27.38 -37.12
C GLY A 451 -6.06 26.96 -35.78
N GLU A 452 -7.30 27.38 -35.50
CA GLU A 452 -8.09 26.86 -34.39
C GLU A 452 -8.13 25.32 -34.50
N PHE A 453 -7.28 24.66 -33.72
CA PHE A 453 -7.67 23.47 -33.00
C PHE A 453 -7.80 23.91 -31.55
N SER A 454 -8.99 24.42 -31.21
CA SER A 454 -9.47 24.34 -29.84
C SER A 454 -9.39 22.88 -29.44
N ARG A 455 -8.47 22.55 -28.55
CA ARG A 455 -8.43 21.26 -27.88
C ARG A 455 -9.71 21.22 -27.04
N GLU A 456 -10.78 20.61 -27.58
CA GLU A 456 -11.96 20.27 -26.80
C GLU A 456 -11.47 19.56 -25.54
N THR A 457 -11.94 20.02 -24.38
CA THR A 457 -11.81 19.34 -23.09
C THR A 457 -12.19 17.87 -23.28
N GLY A 458 -11.23 16.98 -23.04
CA GLY A 458 -11.26 15.61 -23.56
C GLY A 458 -12.40 14.80 -22.96
N THR A 459 -13.38 14.40 -23.78
CA THR A 459 -14.43 13.46 -23.38
C THR A 459 -13.82 12.11 -23.03
N ILE A 460 -14.18 11.55 -21.88
CA ILE A 460 -13.85 10.16 -21.53
C ILE A 460 -14.81 9.24 -22.28
N TRP A 461 -14.27 8.35 -23.09
CA TRP A 461 -15.06 7.39 -23.86
C TRP A 461 -15.37 6.14 -23.03
N PRO A 462 -16.56 5.52 -23.19
CA PRO A 462 -16.87 4.25 -22.56
C PRO A 462 -15.84 3.17 -22.88
N ALA A 463 -15.59 2.28 -21.93
CA ALA A 463 -14.68 1.18 -22.09
C ALA A 463 -15.23 0.16 -23.11
N ARG A 464 -14.33 -0.45 -23.88
CA ARG A 464 -14.70 -1.43 -24.90
C ARG A 464 -14.96 -2.81 -24.27
N GLU A 465 -15.92 -3.54 -24.83
CA GLU A 465 -16.26 -4.92 -24.41
C GLU A 465 -15.08 -5.91 -24.58
N ASN A 466 -14.21 -5.67 -25.56
CA ASN A 466 -12.92 -6.34 -25.70
C ASN A 466 -11.81 -5.36 -25.32
N TRP A 467 -11.68 -5.07 -24.03
CA TRP A 467 -10.65 -4.16 -23.52
C TRP A 467 -9.26 -4.74 -23.77
N ASN A 468 -8.31 -3.85 -24.05
CA ASN A 468 -6.92 -4.24 -24.32
C ASN A 468 -6.00 -4.08 -23.10
N THR A 469 -6.45 -3.35 -22.07
CA THR A 469 -5.64 -3.08 -20.87
C THR A 469 -6.42 -3.36 -19.59
N ASP A 470 -5.71 -3.70 -18.52
CA ASP A 470 -6.32 -4.02 -17.22
C ASP A 470 -7.10 -2.82 -16.66
N VAL A 471 -6.62 -1.60 -16.88
CA VAL A 471 -7.31 -0.37 -16.42
C VAL A 471 -8.55 -0.07 -17.26
N GLU A 472 -8.56 -0.39 -18.56
CA GLU A 472 -9.80 -0.37 -19.37
C GLU A 472 -10.79 -1.45 -18.93
N GLY A 473 -10.30 -2.61 -18.48
CA GLY A 473 -11.14 -3.61 -17.80
C GLY A 473 -11.74 -3.11 -16.48
N LEU A 474 -10.98 -2.36 -15.67
CA LEU A 474 -11.50 -1.73 -14.45
C LEU A 474 -12.55 -0.64 -14.77
N GLN A 475 -12.30 0.18 -15.79
CA GLN A 475 -13.30 1.15 -16.27
C GLN A 475 -14.57 0.44 -16.74
N TRP A 476 -14.44 -0.62 -17.55
CA TRP A 476 -15.56 -1.42 -18.02
C TRP A 476 -16.36 -2.01 -16.86
N LYS A 477 -15.66 -2.58 -15.87
CA LYS A 477 -16.27 -3.11 -14.65
C LYS A 477 -17.04 -2.02 -13.90
N ALA A 478 -16.49 -0.83 -13.74
CA ALA A 478 -17.19 0.29 -13.13
C ALA A 478 -18.44 0.71 -13.92
N GLU A 479 -18.35 0.74 -15.25
CA GLU A 479 -19.45 1.14 -16.15
C GLU A 479 -20.58 0.11 -16.24
N GLN A 480 -20.28 -1.19 -16.12
CA GLN A 480 -21.26 -2.26 -16.22
C GLN A 480 -21.82 -2.68 -14.85
N ASP A 481 -20.93 -2.90 -13.88
CA ASP A 481 -21.28 -3.47 -12.59
C ASP A 481 -21.41 -2.39 -11.49
N GLY A 482 -21.04 -1.15 -11.80
CA GLY A 482 -21.04 -0.01 -10.89
C GLY A 482 -19.68 0.21 -10.24
N ILE A 483 -19.32 1.48 -10.05
CA ILE A 483 -18.02 1.88 -9.48
C ILE A 483 -17.77 1.39 -8.05
N GLY A 484 -18.84 1.11 -7.29
CA GLY A 484 -18.75 0.51 -5.96
C GLY A 484 -18.21 -0.93 -5.96
N THR A 485 -18.03 -1.56 -7.13
CA THR A 485 -17.37 -2.86 -7.24
C THR A 485 -15.83 -2.78 -7.30
N LEU A 486 -15.30 -1.55 -7.38
CA LEU A 486 -13.86 -1.28 -7.40
C LEU A 486 -13.35 -0.92 -5.99
N SER A 487 -12.28 -1.61 -5.58
CA SER A 487 -11.48 -1.21 -4.41
C SER A 487 -10.95 0.22 -4.56
N HIS A 488 -10.54 0.83 -3.45
CA HIS A 488 -9.93 2.16 -3.50
C HIS A 488 -8.71 2.20 -4.45
N LYS A 489 -7.84 1.18 -4.41
CA LYS A 489 -6.66 1.08 -5.30
C LYS A 489 -7.03 1.00 -6.78
N GLU A 490 -8.09 0.27 -7.12
CA GLU A 490 -8.59 0.18 -8.49
C GLU A 490 -9.16 1.52 -8.97
N ARG A 491 -9.90 2.23 -8.10
CA ARG A 491 -10.40 3.58 -8.38
C ARG A 491 -9.28 4.57 -8.65
N VAL A 492 -8.17 4.52 -7.89
CA VAL A 492 -6.98 5.36 -8.14
C VAL A 492 -6.41 5.11 -9.54
N ARG A 493 -6.31 3.85 -9.98
CA ARG A 493 -5.80 3.52 -11.33
C ARG A 493 -6.68 4.11 -12.44
N VAL A 494 -8.00 4.00 -12.29
CA VAL A 494 -8.97 4.57 -13.24
C VAL A 494 -8.88 6.10 -13.24
N ALA A 495 -8.80 6.72 -12.06
CA ALA A 495 -8.64 8.17 -11.91
C ALA A 495 -7.37 8.70 -12.58
N CYS A 496 -6.21 8.05 -12.36
CA CYS A 496 -4.95 8.42 -13.02
C CYS A 496 -5.06 8.40 -14.55
N ARG A 497 -5.73 7.38 -15.11
CA ARG A 497 -5.98 7.31 -16.56
C ARG A 497 -6.87 8.44 -17.04
N HIS A 498 -7.93 8.77 -16.28
CA HIS A 498 -8.89 9.79 -16.66
C HIS A 498 -8.37 11.21 -16.51
N LEU A 499 -7.57 11.50 -15.47
CA LEU A 499 -6.98 12.82 -15.22
C LEU A 499 -6.08 13.32 -16.37
N GLN A 500 -5.59 12.42 -17.23
CA GLN A 500 -4.91 12.79 -18.48
C GLN A 500 -5.80 13.60 -19.45
N ASN A 501 -7.13 13.49 -19.32
CA ASN A 501 -8.14 14.24 -20.08
C ASN A 501 -8.58 15.53 -19.37
N GLY A 502 -8.05 15.80 -18.18
CA GLY A 502 -8.35 16.96 -17.36
C GLY A 502 -9.38 16.69 -16.25
N TRP A 503 -9.48 17.66 -15.32
CA TRP A 503 -10.32 17.55 -14.14
C TRP A 503 -11.80 17.35 -14.49
N GLN A 504 -12.34 18.22 -15.34
CA GLN A 504 -13.78 18.27 -15.61
C GLN A 504 -14.31 16.96 -16.19
N ALA A 505 -13.62 16.39 -17.18
CA ALA A 505 -14.03 15.13 -17.77
C ALA A 505 -13.95 13.98 -16.75
N THR A 506 -12.88 13.94 -15.96
CA THR A 506 -12.72 12.94 -14.88
C THR A 506 -13.84 13.06 -13.86
N TRP A 507 -14.13 14.28 -13.42
CA TRP A 507 -15.21 14.60 -12.50
C TRP A 507 -16.56 14.11 -13.01
N GLU A 508 -16.92 14.48 -14.24
CA GLU A 508 -18.19 14.10 -14.88
C GLU A 508 -18.33 12.57 -14.99
N TRP A 509 -17.23 11.87 -15.32
CA TRP A 509 -17.25 10.41 -15.36
C TRP A 509 -17.50 9.81 -13.98
N PHE A 510 -16.80 10.27 -12.93
CA PHE A 510 -17.05 9.79 -11.56
C PHE A 510 -18.46 10.14 -11.07
N GLU A 511 -18.97 11.32 -11.40
CA GLU A 511 -20.35 11.74 -11.11
C GLU A 511 -21.38 10.81 -11.78
N GLU A 512 -21.16 10.48 -13.04
CA GLU A 512 -21.99 9.51 -13.76
C GLU A 512 -21.95 8.13 -13.11
N GLN A 513 -20.76 7.62 -12.78
CA GLN A 513 -20.61 6.26 -12.25
C GLN A 513 -21.14 6.10 -10.82
N PHE A 514 -20.96 7.10 -9.96
CA PHE A 514 -21.55 7.07 -8.61
C PHE A 514 -23.04 7.38 -8.61
N GLY A 515 -23.54 8.13 -9.61
CA GLY A 515 -24.94 8.48 -9.78
C GLY A 515 -25.55 9.06 -8.49
N PRO A 516 -26.66 8.49 -7.97
CA PRO A 516 -27.30 8.99 -6.74
C PRO A 516 -26.43 8.93 -5.48
N THR A 517 -25.34 8.16 -5.49
CA THR A 517 -24.39 8.03 -4.37
C THR A 517 -23.19 8.97 -4.51
N PHE A 518 -23.17 9.81 -5.54
CA PHE A 518 -22.11 10.77 -5.77
C PHE A 518 -22.03 11.77 -4.61
N LYS A 519 -20.83 11.90 -4.04
CA LYS A 519 -20.52 12.83 -2.97
C LYS A 519 -19.47 13.82 -3.51
N PRO A 520 -19.86 15.05 -3.89
CA PRO A 520 -18.98 16.01 -4.55
C PRO A 520 -17.71 16.32 -3.74
N GLU A 521 -17.85 16.63 -2.45
CA GLU A 521 -16.72 17.04 -1.60
C GLU A 521 -15.68 15.93 -1.48
N ILE A 522 -16.16 14.69 -1.39
CA ILE A 522 -15.37 13.47 -1.25
C ILE A 522 -14.62 13.17 -2.54
N THR A 523 -15.33 13.17 -3.67
CA THR A 523 -14.72 12.94 -4.98
C THR A 523 -13.69 14.03 -5.30
N TRP A 524 -13.95 15.27 -4.87
CA TRP A 524 -13.00 16.37 -5.02
C TRP A 524 -11.72 16.13 -4.22
N GLN A 525 -11.82 15.70 -2.96
CA GLN A 525 -10.65 15.39 -2.14
C GLN A 525 -9.84 14.23 -2.72
N PHE A 526 -10.51 13.16 -3.13
CA PHE A 526 -9.89 12.00 -3.78
C PHE A 526 -9.11 12.38 -5.04
N LEU A 527 -9.73 13.08 -5.99
CA LEU A 527 -9.05 13.49 -7.23
C LEU A 527 -7.95 14.52 -6.99
N LYS A 528 -8.16 15.44 -6.03
CA LYS A 528 -7.15 16.43 -5.64
C LYS A 528 -5.91 15.77 -5.05
N GLY A 529 -6.08 14.78 -4.17
CA GLY A 529 -4.95 14.02 -3.60
C GLY A 529 -4.09 13.42 -4.69
N ILE A 530 -4.71 12.78 -5.69
CA ILE A 530 -4.00 12.23 -6.86
C ILE A 530 -3.26 13.34 -7.63
N VAL A 531 -3.90 14.49 -7.89
CA VAL A 531 -3.25 15.60 -8.60
C VAL A 531 -2.05 16.17 -7.82
N GLU A 532 -2.17 16.29 -6.50
CA GLU A 532 -1.10 16.80 -5.61
C GLU A 532 0.07 15.81 -5.46
N ASP A 533 -0.21 14.50 -5.51
CA ASP A 533 0.79 13.45 -5.35
C ASP A 533 1.67 13.24 -6.60
N PHE A 534 1.20 13.63 -7.79
CA PHE A 534 1.91 13.39 -9.06
C PHE A 534 2.13 14.67 -9.88
N GLU A 535 3.40 15.09 -10.02
CA GLU A 535 3.82 16.28 -10.79
C GLU A 535 3.33 16.31 -12.26
N GLU A 536 2.97 15.16 -12.83
CA GLU A 536 2.48 15.09 -14.19
C GLU A 536 1.09 15.69 -14.36
N TYR A 537 0.30 15.77 -13.29
CA TYR A 537 -0.99 16.45 -13.27
C TYR A 537 -0.91 17.91 -12.86
N ASN A 538 0.29 18.53 -12.79
CA ASN A 538 0.43 19.98 -12.59
C ASN A 538 -0.26 20.85 -13.66
N HIS A 539 -0.65 20.25 -14.78
CA HIS A 539 -1.42 20.90 -15.85
C HIS A 539 -2.94 20.77 -15.66
N VAL A 540 -3.38 19.98 -14.67
CA VAL A 540 -4.78 19.80 -14.30
C VAL A 540 -5.13 20.89 -13.29
N ASP A 541 -5.93 21.86 -13.73
CA ASP A 541 -6.42 22.91 -12.84
C ASP A 541 -7.47 22.34 -11.88
N VAL A 542 -7.10 22.20 -10.60
CA VAL A 542 -8.02 21.76 -9.54
C VAL A 542 -9.01 22.91 -9.26
N PRO A 543 -10.32 22.72 -9.46
CA PRO A 543 -11.30 23.74 -9.19
C PRO A 543 -11.45 23.99 -7.68
N PRO A 544 -12.07 25.11 -7.26
CA PRO A 544 -12.41 25.32 -5.87
C PRO A 544 -13.23 24.16 -5.29
N LYS A 545 -13.08 23.90 -3.99
CA LYS A 545 -13.86 22.87 -3.29
C LYS A 545 -15.36 23.12 -3.54
N PRO A 546 -16.13 22.09 -3.96
CA PRO A 546 -17.58 22.18 -4.12
C PRO A 546 -18.26 22.48 -2.77
N ALA A 547 -19.46 23.06 -2.84
CA ALA A 547 -20.15 23.72 -1.73
C ALA A 547 -21.17 22.81 -1.02
#